data_AF-A0A1E4AX31-F1
#
_entry.id   AF-A0A1E4AX31-F1
#
_cell.length_a   1.000
_cell.length_b   1.000
_cell.length_c   1.000
_cell.angle_alpha   90.00
_cell.angle_beta   90.00
_cell.angle_gamma   90.00
#
_symmetry.space_group_name_H-M   'P 1'
#
loop_
_entity.id
_entity.type
_entity.pdbx_description
1 polymer ?
#
loop_
_entity_poly.entity_id
_entity_poly.type
_entity_poly.pdbx_seq_one_letter_code
_entity_poly.pdbx_strand_id
1 'polypeptide(L)' 'MSRSPREEQDARDRQRFVIMNVARLVGLAMVLLGITITQGVFDLPFVLGAALAVIGLVDFFVLPVVLARAWNRQGR' A
#
# COMPACT_ATOMS: atom_id res chain seq x y z
N MET A 1 -26.27 4.73 22.41
CA MET A 1 -25.10 5.62 22.56
C MET A 1 -24.77 6.19 21.20
N SER A 2 -25.21 7.42 20.91
CA SER A 2 -24.74 8.17 19.74
C SER A 2 -23.29 8.57 19.99
N ARG A 3 -22.35 8.14 19.13
CA ARG A 3 -20.95 8.54 19.24
C ARG A 3 -20.83 10.05 19.12
N SER A 4 -19.93 10.65 19.88
CA SER A 4 -19.69 12.09 19.75
C SER A 4 -18.96 12.38 18.43
N PRO A 5 -19.15 13.55 17.79
CA PRO A 5 -18.50 13.87 16.52
C PRO A 5 -16.96 13.74 16.53
N ARG A 6 -16.32 13.87 17.70
CA ARG A 6 -14.88 13.69 17.88
C ARG A 6 -14.46 12.21 17.81
N GLU A 7 -15.21 11.31 18.43
CA GLU A 7 -14.95 9.87 18.37
C GLU A 7 -15.05 9.34 16.93
N GLU A 8 -15.95 9.89 16.13
CA GLU A 8 -16.08 9.54 14.72
C GLU A 8 -14.90 10.05 13.88
N GLN A 9 -14.37 11.23 14.18
CA GLN A 9 -13.17 11.77 13.54
C GLN A 9 -11.94 10.93 13.88
N ASP A 10 -11.73 10.62 15.16
CA ASP A 10 -10.62 9.78 15.62
C ASP A 10 -10.65 8.39 14.98
N ALA A 11 -11.85 7.79 14.84
CA ALA A 11 -12.02 6.51 14.17
C ALA A 11 -11.61 6.58 12.68
N ARG A 12 -11.98 7.65 11.97
CA ARG A 12 -11.61 7.86 10.56
C ARG A 12 -10.11 8.07 10.40
N ASP A 13 -9.48 8.83 11.28
CA ASP A 13 -8.05 9.11 11.19
C ASP A 13 -7.20 7.88 11.52
N ARG A 14 -7.63 7.07 12.51
CA ARG A 14 -7.04 5.75 12.76
C ARG A 14 -7.18 4.84 11.55
N GLN A 15 -8.36 4.80 10.93
CA GLN A 15 -8.58 3.98 9.74
C GLN A 15 -7.65 4.39 8.59
N ARG A 16 -7.53 5.69 8.29
CA ARG A 16 -6.61 6.21 7.26
C ARG A 16 -5.16 5.84 7.56
N PHE A 17 -4.73 5.98 8.81
CA PHE A 17 -3.38 5.61 9.24
C PHE A 17 -3.11 4.11 9.01
N VAL A 18 -4.03 3.24 9.43
CA VAL A 18 -3.91 1.79 9.21
C VAL A 18 -3.81 1.47 7.72
N ILE A 19 -4.70 2.03 6.90
CA ILE A 19 -4.71 1.79 5.46
C ILE A 19 -3.39 2.23 4.82
N MET A 20 -2.86 3.41 5.17
CA MET A 20 -1.57 3.88 4.64
C MET A 20 -0.40 2.96 5.01
N ASN A 21 -0.39 2.43 6.23
CA ASN A 21 0.64 1.48 6.65
C ASN A 21 0.51 0.14 5.92
N VAL A 22 -0.71 -0.40 5.80
CA VAL A 22 -0.95 -1.63 5.06
C VAL A 22 -0.55 -1.48 3.60
N ALA A 23 -0.90 -0.38 2.94
CA ALA A 23 -0.50 -0.10 1.56
C ALA A 23 1.03 -0.13 1.38
N ARG A 24 1.78 0.46 2.31
CA ARG A 24 3.25 0.41 2.33
C ARG A 24 3.77 -1.01 2.56
N LEU A 25 3.22 -1.75 3.51
CA LEU A 25 3.66 -3.12 3.79
C LEU A 25 3.41 -4.04 2.60
N VAL A 26 2.29 -3.88 1.89
CA VAL A 26 1.98 -4.62 0.66
C VAL A 26 2.98 -4.30 -0.44
N GLY A 27 3.28 -3.01 -0.69
CA GLY A 27 4.29 -2.61 -1.67
C GLY A 27 5.67 -3.20 -1.35
N LEU A 28 6.09 -3.12 -0.08
CA LEU A 28 7.35 -3.71 0.38
C LEU A 28 7.36 -5.23 0.18
N ALA A 29 6.27 -5.93 0.51
CA ALA A 29 6.15 -7.37 0.30
C ALA A 29 6.26 -7.73 -1.18
N MET A 30 5.63 -6.97 -2.08
CA MET A 30 5.77 -7.16 -3.53
C MET A 30 7.22 -6.96 -4.01
N VAL A 31 7.92 -5.93 -3.51
CA VAL A 31 9.34 -5.72 -3.81
C VAL A 31 10.16 -6.95 -3.41
N LEU A 32 9.99 -7.40 -2.17
CA LEU A 32 10.73 -8.53 -1.63
C LEU A 32 10.41 -9.83 -2.39
N LEU A 33 9.15 -10.06 -2.75
CA LEU A 33 8.74 -11.20 -3.59
C LEU A 33 9.37 -11.14 -4.98
N GLY A 34 9.37 -9.96 -5.62
CA GLY A 34 10.02 -9.77 -6.92
C GLY A 34 11.51 -10.07 -6.86
N ILE A 35 12.21 -9.53 -5.84
CA ILE A 35 13.63 -9.82 -5.61
C ILE A 35 13.83 -11.33 -5.40
N THR A 36 12.99 -11.98 -4.60
CA THR A 36 13.08 -13.41 -4.32
C THR A 36 12.95 -14.25 -5.59
N ILE A 37 12.05 -13.87 -6.51
CA ILE A 37 11.93 -14.50 -7.83
C ILE A 37 13.20 -14.28 -8.65
N THR A 38 13.76 -13.06 -8.68
CA THR A 38 15.01 -12.79 -9.42
C THR A 38 16.22 -13.56 -8.89
N GLN A 39 16.21 -13.96 -7.62
CA GLN A 39 17.25 -14.80 -7.00
C GLN A 39 17.11 -16.29 -7.36
N GLY A 40 16.09 -16.69 -8.12
CA GLY A 40 15.88 -18.08 -8.53
C GLY A 40 15.34 -18.99 -7.43
N VAL A 41 14.79 -18.42 -6.34
CA VAL A 41 14.12 -19.19 -5.28
C VAL A 41 12.87 -19.90 -5.83
N PHE A 42 12.25 -19.29 -6.84
CA PHE A 42 11.19 -19.88 -7.63
C PHE A 42 11.66 -20.08 -9.08
N ASP A 43 11.21 -21.16 -9.72
CA ASP A 43 11.46 -21.45 -11.14
C ASP A 43 10.57 -20.59 -12.04
N LEU A 44 10.70 -19.27 -11.90
CA LEU A 44 9.98 -18.27 -12.68
C LEU A 44 10.97 -17.39 -13.47
N PRO A 45 10.55 -16.78 -14.59
CA PRO A 45 11.43 -15.95 -15.40
C PRO A 45 11.95 -14.74 -14.62
N PHE A 46 13.24 -14.44 -14.77
CA PHE A 46 13.88 -13.26 -14.17
C PHE A 46 13.12 -11.96 -14.48
N VAL A 47 12.67 -11.80 -15.73
CA VAL A 47 11.93 -10.61 -16.18
C VAL A 47 10.66 -10.40 -15.36
N LEU A 48 9.97 -11.48 -15.00
CA LEU A 48 8.75 -11.39 -14.19
C LEU A 48 9.07 -10.94 -12.76
N GLY A 49 10.11 -11.50 -12.15
CA GLY A 49 10.57 -11.08 -10.82
C GLY A 49 11.00 -9.61 -10.79
N ALA A 50 11.77 -9.19 -11.80
CA ALA A 50 12.22 -7.81 -11.93
C ALA A 50 11.05 -6.84 -12.14
N ALA A 51 10.09 -7.20 -13.01
CA ALA A 51 8.88 -6.39 -13.21
C ALA A 51 8.05 -6.29 -11.92
N LEU A 52 7.86 -7.40 -11.20
CA LEU A 52 7.13 -7.40 -9.93
C LEU A 52 7.82 -6.53 -8.88
N ALA A 53 9.15 -6.59 -8.79
CA ALA A 53 9.91 -5.78 -7.86
C ALA A 53 9.77 -4.28 -8.17
N VAL A 54 9.87 -3.90 -9.45
CA VAL A 54 9.70 -2.51 -9.90
C VAL A 54 8.26 -2.03 -9.64
N ILE A 55 7.26 -2.84 -9.96
CA ILE A 55 5.85 -2.49 -9.71
C ILE A 55 5.61 -2.32 -8.22
N GLY A 56 6.05 -3.27 -7.39
CA GLY A 56 5.93 -3.18 -5.93
C GLY A 56 6.60 -1.92 -5.37
N LEU A 57 7.76 -1.53 -5.94
CA LEU A 57 8.48 -0.33 -5.55
C LEU A 57 7.69 0.92 -5.93
N VAL A 58 7.16 0.99 -7.15
CA VAL A 58 6.32 2.09 -7.60
C VAL A 58 5.06 2.19 -6.73
N ASP A 59 4.36 1.08 -6.49
CA ASP A 59 3.16 1.04 -5.67
C ASP A 59 3.43 1.44 -4.22
N PHE A 60 4.58 1.05 -3.65
CA PHE A 60 5.00 1.48 -2.31
C PHE A 60 4.98 3.00 -2.14
N PHE A 61 5.37 3.75 -3.17
CA PHE A 61 5.39 5.21 -3.16
C PHE A 61 4.11 5.85 -3.71
N VAL A 62 3.52 5.28 -4.77
CA VAL A 62 2.40 5.87 -5.51
C VAL A 62 1.06 5.56 -4.84
N LEU A 63 0.84 4.32 -4.41
CA LEU A 63 -0.43 3.89 -3.84
C LEU A 63 -0.86 4.74 -2.62
N PRO A 64 0.02 5.07 -1.65
CA PRO A 64 -0.35 5.93 -0.52
C PRO A 64 -0.72 7.35 -0.95
N VAL A 65 -0.03 7.89 -1.95
CA VAL A 65 -0.29 9.25 -2.48
C VAL A 65 -1.64 9.30 -3.19
N VAL A 66 -1.96 8.28 -3.97
CA VAL A 66 -3.26 8.15 -4.65
C VAL A 66 -4.39 8.02 -3.62
N LEU A 67 -4.21 7.20 -2.58
CA LEU A 67 -5.19 7.07 -1.50
C LEU A 67 -5.44 8.38 -0.75
N ALA A 68 -4.36 9.08 -0.39
CA ALA A 68 -4.47 10.38 0.26
C ALA A 68 -5.22 11.41 -0.61
N ARG A 69 -4.93 11.41 -1.92
CA ARG A 69 -5.65 12.26 -2.90
C ARG A 69 -7.12 11.87 -3.03
N ALA A 70 -7.44 10.59 -3.02
CA ALA A 70 -8.83 10.10 -3.12
C ALA A 70 -9.66 10.56 -1.92
N TRP A 71 -9.12 10.47 -0.70
CA TRP A 71 -9.82 10.94 0.50
C TRP A 71 -10.09 12.45 0.50
N ASN A 72 -9.19 13.25 -0.08
CA ASN A 72 -9.42 14.69 -0.26
C ASN A 72 -10.50 15.02 -1.29
N ARG A 73 -10.73 14.15 -2.29
CA ARG A 73 -11.82 14.32 -3.25
C ARG A 73 -13.18 13.93 -2.68
N GLN A 74 -13.23 12.92 -1.81
CA GLN A 74 -14.47 12.46 -1.17
C GLN A 74 -15.05 13.48 -0.16
N GLY A 75 -14.25 14.47 0.26
CA GLY A 75 -14.66 15.54 1.18
C GLY A 75 -15.18 16.82 0.52
N ARG A 76 -15.43 16.83 -0.80
CA ARG A 76 -16.10 17.93 -1.52
C ARG A 76 -17.50 17.54 -1.94
#